data_AF-A0A2E8DYI3-F1
#
_entry.id   AF-A0A2E8DYI3-F1
#
_cell.length_a   1.000
_cell.length_b   1.000
_cell.length_c   1.000
_cell.angle_alpha   90.00
_cell.angle_beta   90.00
_cell.angle_gamma   90.00
#
_symmetry.space_group_name_H-M   'P 1'
#
loop_
_entity.id
_entity.type
_entity.pdbx_description
1 polymer ?
#
loop_
_entity_poly.entity_id
_entity_poly.type
_entity_poly.pdbx_seq_one_letter_code
_entity_poly.pdbx_strand_id
1 'polypeptide(L)'
;MRIGIDFDNTIAQYDDVFRAIAIKEKMLKSNWFGKNKSEIRDYLRFQPAGEQTWMRLQGLVYGKHMQSAEIMPNVANFLLSCRRRKYEVFIVSHKTEYGHFDPEKIPLRSEALKWMETKGFFSTKHIGINKENVFFAKTRTEKVNIISNLKCTYFIDDLPEIFTEDQFPDQTRKILFGFYDAEYHPDKIVLNSWSEIFQRIFGEVTNEDITFWLKHFFPPIERIKKIAGGGNSDVYQIHVQGFEPLALKHYPDRLLDKRHRLETEFHTLQVLRKNGVPNVPKAVKKSKELDLGLYEWIEGDKITTPTTQDLELVILFVKQLNWVSKKIDPDVFTTASEACLSAKELVSQVDHRLERLHRIGKRKPDLKFFLEGMFCPLWNQIKDECISFWPEESRENALPLRKQILSPSDFGFHNCLMKNDGSLAFLDFEYFGWDDPVKLTADFIWHPAMHLGNSLKQKWKAATIGLYSNDLDFEKRLHASIPLYGMRWALIILNNFSPNRNRKYHCLNTDSRQKLEKMQKIQLKKAKYYCKLVKEKFRKLN
;
A
#
# COMPACT_ATOMS: atom_id res chain seq x y z
N MET A 1 -20.47 -23.09 6.66
CA MET A 1 -20.79 -22.20 5.51
C MET A 1 -20.10 -22.77 4.28
N ARG A 2 -20.70 -22.62 3.10
CA ARG A 2 -20.10 -22.96 1.81
C ARG A 2 -19.79 -21.68 1.03
N ILE A 3 -18.58 -21.53 0.52
CA ILE A 3 -18.14 -20.33 -0.18
C ILE A 3 -17.60 -20.75 -1.55
N GLY A 4 -18.22 -20.24 -2.62
CA GLY A 4 -17.73 -20.42 -3.97
C GLY A 4 -16.92 -19.21 -4.43
N ILE A 5 -15.86 -19.45 -5.19
CA ILE A 5 -14.94 -18.41 -5.65
C ILE A 5 -14.57 -18.70 -7.10
N ASP A 6 -14.63 -17.70 -7.98
CA ASP A 6 -14.01 -17.79 -9.29
C ASP A 6 -12.47 -17.83 -9.18
N PHE A 7 -11.82 -18.34 -10.21
CA PHE A 7 -10.38 -18.46 -10.24
C PHE A 7 -9.67 -17.29 -10.93
N ASP A 8 -10.05 -16.94 -12.16
CA ASP A 8 -9.24 -16.08 -13.03
C ASP A 8 -9.50 -14.59 -12.75
N ASN A 9 -8.49 -13.83 -12.34
CA ASN A 9 -8.61 -12.45 -11.82
C ASN A 9 -9.38 -12.31 -10.49
N THR A 10 -9.87 -13.40 -9.91
CA THR A 10 -10.45 -13.41 -8.56
C THR A 10 -9.47 -14.01 -7.54
N ILE A 11 -8.86 -15.16 -7.86
CA ILE A 11 -7.79 -15.80 -7.08
C ILE A 11 -6.41 -15.55 -7.70
N ALA A 12 -6.27 -15.77 -9.01
CA ALA A 12 -5.02 -15.58 -9.73
C ALA A 12 -4.95 -14.18 -10.33
N GLN A 13 -3.90 -13.42 -10.00
CA GLN A 13 -3.64 -12.09 -10.53
C GLN A 13 -2.65 -12.15 -11.70
N TYR A 14 -3.03 -11.55 -12.83
CA TYR A 14 -2.28 -11.65 -14.09
C TYR A 14 -1.73 -10.32 -14.61
N ASP A 15 -2.02 -9.17 -13.97
CA ASP A 15 -1.70 -7.84 -14.53
C ASP A 15 -0.24 -7.72 -15.00
N ASP A 16 0.70 -8.09 -14.15
CA ASP A 16 2.13 -8.03 -14.47
C ASP A 16 2.53 -9.05 -15.55
N VAL A 17 1.87 -10.22 -15.57
CA VAL A 17 2.10 -11.27 -16.58
C VAL A 17 1.62 -10.79 -17.96
N PHE A 18 0.41 -10.22 -18.05
CA PHE A 18 -0.11 -9.65 -19.29
C PHE A 18 0.85 -8.60 -19.86
N ARG A 19 1.31 -7.67 -19.01
CA ARG A 19 2.24 -6.62 -19.42
C ARG A 19 3.57 -7.20 -19.90
N ALA A 20 4.18 -8.09 -19.12
CA ALA A 20 5.49 -8.66 -19.43
C ALA A 20 5.45 -9.47 -20.75
N ILE A 21 4.42 -10.29 -20.95
CA ILE A 21 4.29 -11.11 -22.16
C ILE A 21 3.93 -10.25 -23.38
N ALA A 22 3.05 -9.26 -23.24
CA ALA A 22 2.72 -8.38 -24.36
C ALA A 22 3.94 -7.58 -24.86
N ILE A 23 4.83 -7.15 -23.97
CA ILE A 23 6.10 -6.51 -24.35
C ILE A 23 7.04 -7.53 -25.00
N LYS A 24 7.18 -8.73 -24.41
CA LYS A 24 8.05 -9.80 -24.94
C LYS A 24 7.65 -10.23 -26.35
N GLU A 25 6.35 -10.37 -26.61
CA GLU A 25 5.78 -10.73 -27.90
C GLU A 25 5.72 -9.54 -28.88
N LYS A 26 6.29 -8.38 -28.49
CA LYS A 26 6.30 -7.14 -29.28
C LYS A 26 4.90 -6.61 -29.65
N MET A 27 3.87 -7.00 -28.90
CA MET A 27 2.51 -6.47 -29.00
C MET A 27 2.41 -5.08 -28.37
N LEU A 28 3.28 -4.78 -27.40
CA LEU A 28 3.45 -3.47 -26.78
C LEU A 28 4.90 -3.00 -26.90
N LYS A 29 5.10 -1.68 -26.94
CA LYS A 29 6.43 -1.08 -26.85
C LYS A 29 7.01 -1.28 -25.44
N SER A 30 8.34 -1.34 -25.34
CA SER A 30 9.05 -1.48 -24.06
C SER A 30 8.77 -0.33 -23.08
N ASN A 31 8.44 0.85 -23.59
CA ASN A 31 8.08 2.04 -22.81
C ASN A 31 6.58 2.14 -22.50
N TRP A 32 5.80 1.06 -22.62
CA TRP A 32 4.38 1.06 -22.28
C TRP A 32 4.15 1.38 -20.79
N PHE A 33 3.34 2.41 -20.54
CA PHE A 33 3.03 2.92 -19.20
C PHE A 33 1.73 2.37 -18.60
N GLY A 34 0.84 1.80 -19.42
CA GLY A 34 -0.40 1.18 -18.94
C GLY A 34 -0.08 -0.03 -18.06
N LYS A 35 -0.79 -0.16 -16.94
CA LYS A 35 -0.40 -1.10 -15.87
C LYS A 35 -1.37 -2.26 -15.67
N ASN A 36 -2.63 -2.10 -16.06
CA ASN A 36 -3.64 -3.12 -15.82
C ASN A 36 -4.04 -3.84 -17.11
N LYS A 37 -4.58 -5.05 -16.95
CA LYS A 37 -5.08 -5.89 -18.03
C LYS A 37 -6.09 -5.16 -18.94
N SER A 38 -6.98 -4.33 -18.37
CA SER A 38 -8.02 -3.62 -19.12
C SER A 38 -7.43 -2.59 -20.09
N GLU A 39 -6.45 -1.78 -19.64
CA GLU A 39 -5.74 -0.81 -20.49
C GLU A 39 -5.02 -1.51 -21.65
N ILE A 40 -4.38 -2.65 -21.38
CA ILE A 40 -3.71 -3.46 -22.42
C ILE A 40 -4.73 -4.00 -23.42
N ARG A 41 -5.83 -4.58 -22.93
CA ARG A 41 -6.91 -5.11 -23.77
C ARG A 41 -7.46 -4.03 -24.69
N ASP A 42 -7.87 -2.90 -24.11
CA ASP A 42 -8.54 -1.83 -24.84
C ASP A 42 -7.59 -1.26 -25.89
N TYR A 43 -6.32 -1.00 -25.53
CA TYR A 43 -5.29 -0.56 -26.47
C TYR A 43 -5.08 -1.53 -27.64
N LEU A 44 -4.94 -2.83 -27.36
CA LEU A 44 -4.72 -3.85 -28.40
C LEU A 44 -5.94 -3.96 -29.32
N ARG A 45 -7.15 -3.92 -28.78
CA ARG A 45 -8.40 -3.98 -29.55
C ARG A 45 -8.59 -2.80 -30.51
N PHE A 46 -8.02 -1.63 -30.20
CA PHE A 46 -8.01 -0.49 -31.11
C PHE A 46 -7.05 -0.64 -32.31
N GLN A 47 -6.18 -1.65 -32.33
CA GLN A 47 -5.24 -1.91 -33.43
C GLN A 47 -5.87 -2.79 -34.53
N PRO A 48 -5.31 -2.79 -35.76
CA PRO A 48 -5.68 -3.75 -36.79
C PRO A 48 -5.49 -5.20 -36.32
N ALA A 49 -6.48 -6.07 -36.55
CA ALA A 49 -6.53 -7.43 -36.00
C ALA A 49 -6.40 -7.50 -34.46
N GLY A 50 -6.80 -6.42 -33.77
CA GLY A 50 -6.66 -6.26 -32.33
C GLY A 50 -7.34 -7.33 -31.50
N GLU A 51 -8.52 -7.79 -31.91
CA GLU A 51 -9.24 -8.86 -31.22
C GLU A 51 -8.47 -10.19 -31.25
N GLN A 52 -7.95 -10.57 -32.41
CA GLN A 52 -7.14 -11.78 -32.55
C GLN A 52 -5.86 -11.69 -31.74
N THR A 53 -5.22 -10.51 -31.73
CA THR A 53 -4.01 -10.24 -30.94
C THR A 53 -4.28 -10.37 -29.45
N TRP A 54 -5.39 -9.80 -28.97
CA TRP A 54 -5.85 -9.92 -27.59
C TRP A 54 -6.14 -11.37 -27.20
N MET A 55 -6.90 -12.11 -28.03
CA MET A 55 -7.21 -13.52 -27.79
C MET A 55 -5.95 -14.39 -27.74
N ARG A 56 -4.98 -14.15 -28.62
CA ARG A 56 -3.68 -14.84 -28.62
C ARG A 56 -2.90 -14.56 -27.34
N LEU A 57 -2.85 -13.30 -26.89
CA LEU A 57 -2.20 -12.92 -25.64
C LEU A 57 -2.85 -13.63 -24.44
N GLN A 58 -4.18 -13.70 -24.39
CA GLN A 58 -4.89 -14.44 -23.35
C GLN A 58 -4.52 -15.94 -23.36
N GLY A 59 -4.47 -16.57 -24.53
CA GLY A 59 -4.05 -17.98 -24.66
C GLY A 59 -2.65 -18.23 -24.09
N LEU A 60 -1.69 -17.36 -24.41
CA LEU A 60 -0.31 -17.45 -23.89
C LEU A 60 -0.24 -17.24 -22.37
N VAL A 61 -0.96 -16.24 -21.84
CA VAL A 61 -0.93 -15.90 -20.42
C VAL A 61 -1.60 -16.96 -19.57
N TYR A 62 -2.79 -17.42 -19.96
CA TYR A 62 -3.54 -18.43 -19.20
C TYR A 62 -3.05 -19.85 -19.38
N GLY A 63 -2.26 -20.12 -20.42
CA GLY A 63 -1.59 -21.40 -20.64
C GLY A 63 -0.13 -21.32 -20.21
N LYS A 64 0.76 -21.13 -21.20
CA LYS A 64 2.22 -21.18 -21.06
C LYS A 64 2.79 -20.37 -19.90
N HIS A 65 2.25 -19.18 -19.65
CA HIS A 65 2.79 -18.22 -18.68
C HIS A 65 2.01 -18.17 -17.37
N MET A 66 1.05 -19.07 -17.17
CA MET A 66 0.21 -19.09 -15.98
C MET A 66 1.01 -19.24 -14.68
N GLN A 67 2.12 -19.98 -14.70
CA GLN A 67 3.00 -20.17 -13.55
C GLN A 67 3.61 -18.86 -13.02
N SER A 68 3.63 -17.80 -13.83
CA SER A 68 4.10 -16.46 -13.43
C SER A 68 3.05 -15.63 -12.69
N ALA A 69 1.79 -16.08 -12.63
CA ALA A 69 0.73 -15.37 -11.93
C ALA A 69 0.95 -15.38 -10.41
N GLU A 70 0.61 -14.27 -9.76
CA GLU A 70 0.61 -14.15 -8.30
C GLU A 70 -0.76 -14.53 -7.72
N ILE A 71 -0.78 -14.96 -6.45
CA ILE A 71 -2.03 -15.04 -5.71
C ILE A 71 -2.50 -13.61 -5.46
N MET A 72 -3.77 -13.32 -5.73
CA MET A 72 -4.38 -12.03 -5.45
C MET A 72 -4.17 -11.67 -3.96
N PRO A 73 -3.80 -10.42 -3.64
CA PRO A 73 -3.54 -10.01 -2.25
C PRO A 73 -4.66 -10.44 -1.29
N ASN A 74 -4.31 -10.92 -0.11
CA ASN A 74 -5.20 -11.41 0.96
C ASN A 74 -6.09 -12.63 0.68
N VAL A 75 -6.03 -13.25 -0.51
CA VAL A 75 -6.73 -14.54 -0.74
C VAL A 75 -6.23 -15.62 0.21
N ALA A 76 -4.92 -15.73 0.41
CA ALA A 76 -4.35 -16.74 1.30
C ALA A 76 -4.86 -16.56 2.74
N ASN A 77 -4.89 -15.31 3.24
CA ASN A 77 -5.44 -14.94 4.55
C ASN A 77 -6.91 -15.36 4.67
N PHE A 78 -7.72 -15.05 3.65
CA PHE A 78 -9.13 -15.43 3.59
C PHE A 78 -9.34 -16.95 3.64
N LEU A 79 -8.63 -17.70 2.79
CA LEU A 79 -8.77 -19.16 2.69
C LEU A 79 -8.31 -19.88 3.97
N LEU A 80 -7.21 -19.43 4.58
CA LEU A 80 -6.75 -19.96 5.86
C LEU A 80 -7.80 -19.70 6.97
N SER A 81 -8.44 -18.53 6.94
CA SER A 81 -9.52 -18.18 7.89
C SER A 81 -10.82 -18.94 7.64
N CYS A 82 -11.15 -19.33 6.39
CA CYS A 82 -12.20 -20.31 6.09
C CYS A 82 -11.89 -21.65 6.75
N ARG A 83 -10.66 -22.15 6.58
CA ARG A 83 -10.23 -23.43 7.14
C ARG A 83 -10.29 -23.44 8.66
N ARG A 84 -9.82 -22.37 9.31
CA ARG A 84 -9.91 -22.19 10.77
C ARG A 84 -11.36 -22.31 11.26
N ARG A 85 -12.31 -21.75 10.50
CA ARG A 85 -13.75 -21.77 10.80
C ARG A 85 -14.47 -23.01 10.29
N LYS A 86 -13.76 -23.97 9.69
CA LYS A 86 -14.31 -25.18 9.05
C LYS A 86 -15.36 -24.85 7.98
N TYR A 87 -15.15 -23.79 7.22
CA TYR A 87 -15.97 -23.47 6.06
C TYR A 87 -15.48 -24.24 4.84
N GLU A 88 -16.41 -24.77 4.06
CA GLU A 88 -16.10 -25.45 2.81
C GLU A 88 -15.89 -24.40 1.72
N VAL A 89 -14.76 -24.47 1.03
CA VAL A 89 -14.45 -23.59 -0.10
C VAL A 89 -14.47 -24.41 -1.38
N PHE A 90 -15.11 -23.84 -2.40
CA PHE A 90 -15.19 -24.37 -3.75
C PHE A 90 -14.64 -23.36 -4.74
N ILE A 91 -13.78 -23.80 -5.65
CA ILE A 91 -13.30 -22.98 -6.75
C ILE A 91 -14.09 -23.38 -7.99
N VAL A 92 -14.85 -22.46 -8.58
CA VAL A 92 -15.68 -22.74 -9.75
C VAL A 92 -15.37 -21.72 -10.82
N SER A 93 -14.72 -22.14 -11.90
CA SER A 93 -14.28 -21.22 -12.95
C SER A 93 -14.75 -21.61 -14.33
N HIS A 94 -15.09 -20.61 -15.13
CA HIS A 94 -15.41 -20.77 -16.55
C HIS A 94 -14.10 -20.72 -17.33
N LYS A 95 -13.59 -21.89 -17.70
CA LYS A 95 -12.28 -22.04 -18.33
C LYS A 95 -12.35 -23.07 -19.44
N THR A 96 -12.07 -22.64 -20.67
CA THR A 96 -11.96 -23.54 -21.81
C THR A 96 -10.81 -24.52 -21.59
N GLU A 97 -10.85 -25.66 -22.26
CA GLU A 97 -9.77 -26.65 -22.17
C GLU A 97 -8.48 -26.12 -22.81
N TYR A 98 -8.60 -25.43 -23.94
CA TYR A 98 -7.48 -24.84 -24.69
C TYR A 98 -7.67 -23.33 -24.88
N GLY A 99 -6.56 -22.62 -25.01
CA GLY A 99 -6.54 -21.19 -25.34
C GLY A 99 -6.95 -20.92 -26.79
N HIS A 100 -7.49 -19.73 -27.05
CA HIS A 100 -7.73 -19.28 -28.41
C HIS A 100 -6.41 -19.02 -29.13
N PHE A 101 -6.29 -19.50 -30.37
CA PHE A 101 -5.10 -19.34 -31.21
C PHE A 101 -3.79 -19.81 -30.55
N ASP A 102 -3.88 -20.82 -29.67
CA ASP A 102 -2.72 -21.45 -29.05
C ASP A 102 -2.17 -22.58 -29.95
N PRO A 103 -1.05 -22.38 -30.67
CA PRO A 103 -0.48 -23.43 -31.52
C PRO A 103 0.08 -24.60 -30.71
N GLU A 104 0.45 -24.37 -29.45
CA GLU A 104 0.99 -25.40 -28.56
C GLU A 104 -0.12 -26.24 -27.90
N LYS A 105 -1.39 -25.81 -28.01
CA LYS A 105 -2.57 -26.45 -27.41
C LYS A 105 -2.34 -26.83 -25.94
N ILE A 106 -1.86 -25.88 -25.15
CA ILE A 106 -1.60 -26.09 -23.72
C ILE A 106 -2.96 -26.19 -22.99
N PRO A 107 -3.22 -27.28 -22.24
CA PRO A 107 -4.47 -27.43 -21.51
C PRO A 107 -4.56 -26.44 -20.33
N LEU A 108 -5.42 -25.42 -20.44
CA LEU A 108 -5.52 -24.32 -19.48
C LEU A 108 -5.98 -24.80 -18.09
N ARG A 109 -6.86 -25.80 -18.05
CA ARG A 109 -7.37 -26.39 -16.79
C ARG A 109 -6.26 -27.13 -16.04
N SER A 110 -5.42 -27.87 -16.76
CA SER A 110 -4.28 -28.58 -16.19
C SER A 110 -3.23 -27.61 -15.67
N GLU A 111 -2.92 -26.54 -16.40
CA GLU A 111 -2.02 -25.48 -15.93
C GLU A 111 -2.55 -24.77 -14.69
N ALA A 112 -3.87 -24.58 -14.59
CA ALA A 112 -4.48 -24.03 -13.38
C ALA A 112 -4.33 -24.91 -12.16
N LEU A 113 -4.54 -26.21 -12.31
CA LEU A 113 -4.32 -27.16 -11.22
C LEU A 113 -2.85 -27.23 -10.83
N LYS A 114 -1.92 -27.21 -11.80
CA LYS A 114 -0.47 -27.15 -11.51
C LYS A 114 -0.12 -25.87 -10.75
N TRP A 115 -0.62 -24.72 -11.20
CA TRP A 115 -0.41 -23.45 -10.50
C TRP A 115 -0.91 -23.53 -9.06
N MET A 116 -2.15 -23.98 -8.84
CA MET A 116 -2.72 -24.16 -7.50
C MET A 116 -1.86 -25.08 -6.62
N GLU A 117 -1.37 -26.20 -7.17
CA GLU A 117 -0.46 -27.11 -6.50
C GLU A 117 0.84 -26.40 -6.07
N THR A 118 1.50 -25.69 -6.99
CA THR A 118 2.74 -24.94 -6.67
C THR A 118 2.53 -23.83 -5.64
N LYS A 119 1.32 -23.24 -5.60
CA LYS A 119 0.92 -22.24 -4.60
C LYS A 119 0.43 -22.85 -3.29
N GLY A 120 0.46 -24.17 -3.15
CA GLY A 120 0.09 -24.88 -1.92
C GLY A 120 -1.41 -24.91 -1.62
N PHE A 121 -2.27 -24.73 -2.64
CA PHE A 121 -3.72 -24.78 -2.47
C PHE A 121 -4.18 -26.13 -1.91
N PHE A 122 -3.59 -27.23 -2.37
CA PHE A 122 -3.99 -28.59 -1.98
C PHE A 122 -3.20 -29.17 -0.80
N SER A 123 -2.23 -28.43 -0.27
CA SER A 123 -1.41 -28.87 0.87
C SER A 123 -2.01 -28.42 2.20
N THR A 124 -2.27 -29.37 3.10
CA THR A 124 -2.73 -29.08 4.47
C THR A 124 -1.70 -28.27 5.29
N LYS A 125 -0.42 -28.35 4.91
CA LYS A 125 0.67 -27.52 5.47
C LYS A 125 0.69 -26.09 4.93
N HIS A 126 -0.18 -25.76 3.97
CA HIS A 126 -0.35 -24.41 3.45
C HIS A 126 -1.84 -24.05 3.53
N ILE A 127 -2.52 -23.88 2.39
CA ILE A 127 -3.92 -23.46 2.31
C ILE A 127 -4.85 -24.63 2.63
N GLY A 128 -4.72 -25.76 1.91
CA GLY A 128 -5.41 -27.01 2.23
C GLY A 128 -6.89 -27.08 1.81
N ILE A 129 -7.20 -26.66 0.57
CA ILE A 129 -8.47 -26.92 -0.12
C ILE A 129 -8.45 -28.36 -0.65
N ASN A 130 -9.60 -29.05 -0.64
CA ASN A 130 -9.72 -30.35 -1.31
C ASN A 130 -9.68 -30.14 -2.83
N LYS A 131 -8.83 -30.87 -3.55
CA LYS A 131 -8.72 -30.80 -5.01
C LYS A 131 -10.04 -31.13 -5.73
N GLU A 132 -10.87 -31.98 -5.13
CA GLU A 132 -12.22 -32.32 -5.64
C GLU A 132 -13.19 -31.14 -5.57
N ASN A 133 -12.90 -30.11 -4.80
CA ASN A 133 -13.71 -28.89 -4.72
C ASN A 133 -13.36 -27.86 -5.81
N VAL A 134 -12.55 -28.24 -6.81
CA VAL A 134 -12.18 -27.39 -7.94
C VAL A 134 -12.91 -27.86 -9.19
N PHE A 135 -13.76 -26.98 -9.73
CA PHE A 135 -14.61 -27.26 -10.87
C PHE A 135 -14.30 -26.29 -12.02
N PHE A 136 -14.15 -26.85 -13.22
CA PHE A 136 -14.01 -26.07 -14.45
C PHE A 136 -15.21 -26.32 -15.35
N ALA A 137 -15.91 -25.24 -15.70
CA ALA A 137 -17.01 -25.24 -16.64
C ALA A 137 -16.54 -24.77 -18.01
N LYS A 138 -17.09 -25.36 -19.09
CA LYS A 138 -16.86 -24.94 -20.47
C LYS A 138 -17.73 -23.75 -20.87
N THR A 139 -18.88 -23.57 -20.22
CA THR A 139 -19.80 -22.45 -20.47
C THR A 139 -20.20 -21.75 -19.16
N ARG A 140 -20.73 -20.53 -19.28
CA ARG A 140 -21.29 -19.80 -18.12
C ARG A 140 -22.49 -20.52 -17.51
N THR A 141 -23.37 -21.07 -18.34
CA THR A 141 -24.53 -21.85 -17.88
C THR A 141 -24.10 -23.08 -17.08
N GLU A 142 -23.09 -23.82 -17.54
CA GLU A 142 -22.54 -24.96 -16.79
C GLU A 142 -21.92 -24.52 -15.45
N LYS A 143 -21.18 -23.40 -15.44
CA LYS A 143 -20.64 -22.81 -14.20
C LYS A 143 -21.77 -22.50 -13.21
N VAL A 144 -22.84 -21.87 -13.66
CA VAL A 144 -23.99 -21.51 -12.84
C VAL A 144 -24.72 -22.74 -12.29
N ASN A 145 -24.86 -23.79 -13.10
CA ASN A 145 -25.42 -25.07 -12.66
C ASN A 145 -24.58 -25.72 -11.55
N ILE A 146 -23.24 -25.69 -11.67
CA ILE A 146 -22.34 -26.15 -10.61
C ILE A 146 -22.55 -25.32 -9.34
N ILE A 147 -22.59 -23.98 -9.45
CA ILE A 147 -22.81 -23.08 -8.30
C ILE A 147 -24.14 -23.40 -7.59
N SER A 148 -25.21 -23.59 -8.36
CA SER A 148 -26.54 -23.95 -7.85
C SER A 148 -26.52 -25.27 -7.07
N ASN A 149 -25.86 -26.30 -7.61
CA ASN A 149 -25.74 -27.62 -6.98
C ASN A 149 -24.91 -27.60 -5.69
N LEU A 150 -23.87 -26.76 -5.62
CA LEU A 150 -23.02 -26.63 -4.44
C LEU A 150 -23.74 -25.95 -3.26
N LYS A 151 -24.80 -25.17 -3.53
CA LYS A 151 -25.59 -24.42 -2.54
C LYS A 151 -24.71 -23.49 -1.69
N CYS A 152 -23.87 -22.71 -2.38
CA CYS A 152 -22.98 -21.75 -1.74
C CYS A 152 -23.77 -20.66 -0.99
N THR A 153 -23.27 -20.25 0.17
CA THR A 153 -23.81 -19.09 0.90
C THR A 153 -23.37 -17.78 0.24
N TYR A 154 -22.12 -17.74 -0.20
CA TYR A 154 -21.54 -16.63 -0.97
C TYR A 154 -20.91 -17.18 -2.24
N PHE A 155 -21.02 -16.43 -3.33
CA PHE A 155 -20.22 -16.63 -4.53
C PHE A 155 -19.50 -15.34 -4.90
N ILE A 156 -18.18 -15.44 -5.11
CA ILE A 156 -17.30 -14.30 -5.38
C ILE A 156 -16.77 -14.45 -6.81
N ASP A 157 -16.99 -13.45 -7.65
CA ASP A 157 -16.61 -13.45 -9.06
C ASP A 157 -16.26 -12.03 -9.52
N ASP A 158 -15.32 -11.87 -10.45
CA ASP A 158 -14.99 -10.59 -11.05
C ASP A 158 -15.92 -10.19 -12.20
N LEU A 159 -16.72 -11.13 -12.72
CA LEU A 159 -17.59 -10.90 -13.88
C LEU A 159 -19.05 -10.67 -13.47
N PRO A 160 -19.64 -9.49 -13.77
CA PRO A 160 -21.03 -9.21 -13.44
C PRO A 160 -22.02 -10.12 -14.19
N GLU A 161 -21.65 -10.60 -15.39
CA GLU A 161 -22.53 -11.38 -16.25
C GLU A 161 -22.85 -12.76 -15.67
N ILE A 162 -21.96 -13.34 -14.87
CA ILE A 162 -22.22 -14.63 -14.19
C ILE A 162 -23.43 -14.52 -13.26
N PHE A 163 -23.57 -13.38 -12.61
CA PHE A 163 -24.63 -13.13 -11.64
C PHE A 163 -25.99 -12.76 -12.26
N THR A 164 -26.03 -12.52 -13.58
CA THR A 164 -27.23 -12.20 -14.35
C THR A 164 -27.72 -13.36 -15.22
N GLU A 165 -27.03 -14.50 -15.22
CA GLU A 165 -27.51 -15.72 -15.87
C GLU A 165 -28.80 -16.22 -15.19
N ASP A 166 -29.79 -16.64 -15.99
CA ASP A 166 -31.16 -16.95 -15.53
C ASP A 166 -31.23 -18.00 -14.40
N GLN A 167 -30.27 -18.93 -14.36
CA GLN A 167 -30.25 -20.03 -13.39
C GLN A 167 -29.37 -19.74 -12.16
N PHE A 168 -28.91 -18.50 -11.98
CA PHE A 168 -28.09 -18.16 -10.82
C PHE A 168 -28.92 -18.27 -9.52
N PRO A 169 -28.47 -19.03 -8.51
CA PRO A 169 -29.27 -19.33 -7.33
C PRO A 169 -29.57 -18.10 -6.47
N ASP A 170 -30.86 -17.77 -6.29
CA ASP A 170 -31.34 -16.60 -5.51
C ASP A 170 -30.86 -16.58 -4.05
N GLN A 171 -30.68 -17.76 -3.45
CA GLN A 171 -30.22 -17.90 -2.06
C GLN A 171 -28.73 -17.58 -1.89
N THR A 172 -27.96 -17.53 -2.98
CA THR A 172 -26.52 -17.27 -2.95
C THR A 172 -26.25 -15.78 -2.94
N ARG A 173 -25.56 -15.29 -1.91
CA ARG A 173 -25.16 -13.89 -1.84
C ARG A 173 -24.04 -13.60 -2.87
N LYS A 174 -24.33 -12.67 -3.78
CA LYS A 174 -23.48 -12.28 -4.91
C LYS A 174 -22.44 -11.26 -4.46
N ILE A 175 -21.15 -11.59 -4.54
CA ILE A 175 -20.05 -10.64 -4.33
C ILE A 175 -19.38 -10.39 -5.68
N LEU A 176 -19.56 -9.18 -6.21
CA LEU A 176 -18.89 -8.74 -7.42
C LEU A 176 -17.53 -8.13 -7.05
N PHE A 177 -16.46 -8.83 -7.40
CA PHE A 177 -15.10 -8.45 -7.08
C PHE A 177 -14.51 -7.52 -8.16
N GLY A 178 -14.10 -6.32 -7.78
CA GLY A 178 -13.44 -5.38 -8.69
C GLY A 178 -13.88 -3.94 -8.50
N PHE A 179 -13.41 -3.07 -9.40
CA PHE A 179 -13.71 -1.65 -9.38
C PHE A 179 -14.97 -1.34 -10.19
N TYR A 180 -16.12 -1.75 -9.67
CA TYR A 180 -17.43 -1.43 -10.24
C TYR A 180 -18.11 -0.31 -9.46
N ASP A 181 -19.00 0.41 -10.14
CA ASP A 181 -19.89 1.35 -9.47
C ASP A 181 -21.14 0.60 -8.99
N ALA A 182 -21.33 0.60 -7.66
CA ALA A 182 -22.39 -0.13 -7.00
C ALA A 182 -23.80 0.35 -7.41
N GLU A 183 -23.93 1.60 -7.88
CA GLU A 183 -25.22 2.14 -8.35
C GLU A 183 -25.76 1.37 -9.58
N TYR A 184 -24.87 0.82 -10.41
CA TYR A 184 -25.24 0.01 -11.58
C TYR A 184 -25.40 -1.49 -11.26
N HIS A 185 -25.16 -1.91 -10.02
CA HIS A 185 -25.22 -3.31 -9.60
C HIS A 185 -25.96 -3.47 -8.25
N PRO A 186 -27.21 -3.00 -8.12
CA PRO A 186 -27.92 -2.91 -6.84
C PRO A 186 -28.22 -4.27 -6.20
N ASP A 187 -28.23 -5.35 -6.97
CA ASP A 187 -28.46 -6.73 -6.53
C ASP A 187 -27.18 -7.45 -6.06
N LYS A 188 -26.01 -6.77 -6.12
CA LYS A 188 -24.69 -7.35 -5.85
C LYS A 188 -23.96 -6.58 -4.75
N ILE A 189 -23.15 -7.30 -3.98
CA ILE A 189 -22.22 -6.68 -3.03
C ILE A 189 -20.92 -6.40 -3.80
N VAL A 190 -20.70 -5.15 -4.21
CA VAL A 190 -19.49 -4.75 -4.94
C VAL A 190 -18.36 -4.47 -3.97
N LEU A 191 -17.26 -5.23 -4.06
CA LEU A 191 -16.06 -5.09 -3.22
C LEU A 191 -14.81 -5.14 -4.10
N ASN A 192 -13.78 -4.36 -3.79
CA ASN A 192 -12.58 -4.23 -4.66
C ASN A 192 -11.30 -4.81 -4.04
N SER A 193 -11.41 -5.47 -2.89
CA SER A 193 -10.28 -6.13 -2.22
C SER A 193 -10.71 -7.32 -1.39
N TRP A 194 -9.78 -8.25 -1.17
CA TRP A 194 -10.02 -9.40 -0.32
C TRP A 194 -10.07 -9.05 1.17
N SER A 195 -9.41 -7.98 1.60
CA SER A 195 -9.63 -7.42 2.94
C SER A 195 -11.09 -7.01 3.18
N GLU A 196 -11.76 -6.41 2.20
CA GLU A 196 -13.19 -6.07 2.32
C GLU A 196 -14.09 -7.30 2.31
N ILE A 197 -13.78 -8.29 1.45
CA ILE A 197 -14.51 -9.57 1.43
C ILE A 197 -14.36 -10.28 2.78
N PHE A 198 -13.15 -10.31 3.33
CA PHE A 198 -12.86 -10.82 4.67
C PHE A 198 -13.73 -10.13 5.70
N GLN A 199 -13.73 -8.79 5.73
CA GLN A 199 -14.53 -8.02 6.67
C GLN A 199 -16.03 -8.30 6.53
N ARG A 200 -16.52 -8.42 5.30
CA ARG A 200 -17.94 -8.65 5.00
C ARG A 200 -18.43 -10.01 5.48
N ILE A 201 -17.60 -11.04 5.38
CA ILE A 201 -17.98 -12.44 5.68
C ILE A 201 -17.61 -12.82 7.12
N PHE A 202 -16.45 -12.39 7.62
CA PHE A 202 -15.91 -12.82 8.92
C PHE A 202 -15.88 -11.73 9.99
N GLY A 203 -16.00 -10.45 9.62
CA GLY A 203 -15.76 -9.32 10.51
C GLY A 203 -14.28 -8.92 10.58
N GLU A 204 -13.88 -8.25 11.66
CA GLU A 204 -12.48 -7.84 11.84
C GLU A 204 -11.54 -9.05 12.00
N VAL A 205 -10.29 -8.89 11.53
CA VAL A 205 -9.24 -9.90 11.73
C VAL A 205 -8.96 -10.07 13.22
N THR A 206 -9.11 -11.29 13.74
CA THR A 206 -8.91 -11.59 15.16
C THR A 206 -7.51 -12.14 15.44
N ASN A 207 -7.13 -12.19 16.72
CA ASN A 207 -5.86 -12.81 17.14
C ASN A 207 -5.81 -14.31 16.78
N GLU A 208 -6.95 -15.01 16.79
CA GLU A 208 -7.03 -16.41 16.38
C GLU A 208 -6.80 -16.58 14.87
N ASP A 209 -7.22 -15.62 14.05
CA ASP A 209 -6.90 -15.61 12.62
C ASP A 209 -5.39 -15.48 12.41
N ILE A 210 -4.76 -14.47 13.02
CA ILE A 210 -3.31 -14.27 12.93
C ILE A 210 -2.54 -15.49 13.43
N THR A 211 -2.93 -16.03 14.58
CA THR A 211 -2.30 -17.22 15.16
C THR A 211 -2.39 -18.40 14.20
N PHE A 212 -3.54 -18.58 13.54
CA PHE A 212 -3.73 -19.66 12.57
C PHE A 212 -2.89 -19.47 11.30
N TRP A 213 -2.78 -18.23 10.80
CA TRP A 213 -1.95 -17.92 9.64
C TRP A 213 -0.47 -18.21 9.90
N LEU A 214 -0.01 -17.99 11.13
CA LEU A 214 1.38 -18.19 11.54
C LEU A 214 1.76 -19.63 11.90
N LYS A 215 0.79 -20.57 12.03
CA LYS A 215 1.05 -21.96 12.46
C LYS A 215 2.11 -22.70 11.65
N HIS A 216 2.29 -22.32 10.39
CA HIS A 216 3.26 -22.97 9.49
C HIS A 216 4.64 -22.31 9.53
N PHE A 217 4.74 -21.14 10.15
CA PHE A 217 5.97 -20.35 10.19
C PHE A 217 6.73 -20.50 11.51
N PHE A 218 6.02 -20.80 12.60
CA PHE A 218 6.55 -20.87 13.96
C PHE A 218 5.98 -22.07 14.73
N PRO A 219 6.69 -22.52 15.78
CA PRO A 219 6.09 -23.31 16.85
C PRO A 219 4.81 -22.66 17.41
N PRO A 220 4.02 -23.40 18.21
CA PRO A 220 2.82 -22.85 18.82
C PRO A 220 3.07 -21.48 19.47
N ILE A 221 2.29 -20.48 19.03
CA ILE A 221 2.31 -19.15 19.62
C ILE A 221 1.66 -19.23 20.99
N GLU A 222 2.42 -18.90 22.04
CA GLU A 222 1.95 -18.93 23.42
C GLU A 222 1.02 -17.75 23.71
N ARG A 223 1.38 -16.57 23.19
CA ARG A 223 0.62 -15.33 23.41
C ARG A 223 0.73 -14.40 22.22
N ILE A 224 -0.39 -13.78 21.86
CA ILE A 224 -0.46 -12.71 20.87
C ILE A 224 -1.25 -11.53 21.43
N LYS A 225 -0.72 -10.32 21.24
CA LYS A 225 -1.36 -9.08 21.67
C LYS A 225 -1.31 -8.07 20.54
N LYS A 226 -2.48 -7.65 20.04
CA LYS A 226 -2.59 -6.53 19.11
C LYS A 226 -2.20 -5.24 19.84
N ILE A 227 -1.29 -4.48 19.24
CA ILE A 227 -0.85 -3.19 19.76
C ILE A 227 -1.74 -2.11 19.16
N ALA A 228 -2.35 -1.31 20.01
CA ALA A 228 -3.19 -0.20 19.56
C ALA A 228 -2.31 0.93 18.99
N GLY A 229 -2.73 1.49 17.86
CA GLY A 229 -1.98 2.52 17.13
C GLY A 229 -1.61 2.07 15.72
N GLY A 230 -0.91 2.94 14.99
CA GLY A 230 -0.50 2.68 13.60
C GLY A 230 -1.60 2.99 12.58
N GLY A 231 -1.32 3.91 11.65
CA GLY A 231 -2.20 4.18 10.50
C GLY A 231 -1.81 3.41 9.24
N ASN A 232 -0.68 2.71 9.31
CA ASN A 232 0.04 2.16 8.16
C ASN A 232 -0.03 0.64 8.10
N SER A 233 0.07 -0.05 9.24
CA SER A 233 0.05 -1.51 9.37
C SER A 233 -0.56 -1.90 10.72
N ASP A 234 -1.16 -3.08 10.83
CA ASP A 234 -1.57 -3.65 12.11
C ASP A 234 -0.35 -4.30 12.78
N VAL A 235 -0.08 -3.97 14.05
CA VAL A 235 1.10 -4.47 14.79
C VAL A 235 0.66 -5.38 15.94
N TYR A 236 1.37 -6.49 16.12
CA TYR A 236 1.15 -7.44 17.20
C TYR A 236 2.48 -7.76 17.89
N GLN A 237 2.45 -7.85 19.21
CA GLN A 237 3.52 -8.52 19.97
C GLN A 237 3.17 -10.00 20.05
N ILE A 238 4.11 -10.86 19.65
CA ILE A 238 3.95 -12.32 19.73
C ILE A 238 5.02 -12.93 20.64
N HIS A 239 4.61 -13.93 21.40
CA HIS A 239 5.49 -14.77 22.22
C HIS A 239 5.42 -16.19 21.67
N VAL A 240 6.58 -16.73 21.32
CA VAL A 240 6.75 -18.08 20.79
C VAL A 240 7.72 -18.79 21.72
N GLN A 241 7.41 -20.03 22.08
CA GLN A 241 8.23 -20.82 22.99
C GLN A 241 9.70 -20.89 22.50
N GLY A 242 10.64 -20.50 23.35
CA GLY A 242 12.08 -20.54 23.06
C GLY A 242 12.59 -19.36 22.21
N PHE A 243 11.77 -18.35 21.95
CA PHE A 243 12.16 -17.13 21.26
C PHE A 243 11.94 -15.91 22.16
N GLU A 244 12.80 -14.90 22.02
CA GLU A 244 12.51 -13.56 22.51
C GLU A 244 11.20 -13.03 21.88
N PRO A 245 10.50 -12.09 22.53
CA PRO A 245 9.31 -11.47 21.94
C PRO A 245 9.59 -10.91 20.54
N LEU A 246 8.62 -11.07 19.64
CA LEU A 246 8.71 -10.58 18.27
C LEU A 246 7.60 -9.59 17.96
N ALA A 247 7.90 -8.62 17.09
CA ALA A 247 6.91 -7.74 16.48
C ALA A 247 6.44 -8.35 15.15
N LEU A 248 5.15 -8.65 15.05
CA LEU A 248 4.49 -9.00 13.80
C LEU A 248 3.80 -7.77 13.23
N LYS A 249 4.07 -7.46 11.97
CA LYS A 249 3.31 -6.49 11.17
C LYS A 249 2.48 -7.20 10.12
N HIS A 250 1.22 -6.81 10.03
CA HIS A 250 0.31 -7.15 8.94
C HIS A 250 0.03 -5.89 8.12
N TYR A 251 0.48 -5.91 6.86
CA TYR A 251 0.45 -4.75 5.99
C TYR A 251 -0.92 -4.61 5.29
N PRO A 252 -1.26 -3.41 4.78
CA PRO A 252 -2.50 -3.19 4.06
C PRO A 252 -2.58 -3.98 2.76
N ASP A 253 -3.79 -4.37 2.39
CA ASP A 253 -4.09 -4.99 1.11
C ASP A 253 -3.50 -4.22 -0.08
N ARG A 254 -2.67 -4.90 -0.89
CA ARG A 254 -1.98 -4.29 -2.04
C ARG A 254 -2.91 -3.78 -3.14
N LEU A 255 -4.16 -4.24 -3.19
CA LEU A 255 -5.17 -3.68 -4.09
C LEU A 255 -5.62 -2.28 -3.65
N LEU A 256 -5.49 -1.98 -2.36
CA LEU A 256 -5.87 -0.70 -1.76
C LEU A 256 -4.67 0.24 -1.61
N ASP A 257 -3.50 -0.31 -1.32
CA ASP A 257 -2.22 0.38 -1.30
C ASP A 257 -1.18 -0.38 -2.10
N LYS A 258 -0.89 0.09 -3.32
CA LYS A 258 0.03 -0.58 -4.25
C LYS A 258 1.50 -0.59 -3.80
N ARG A 259 1.83 0.06 -2.68
CA ARG A 259 3.21 0.10 -2.16
C ARG A 259 3.62 -1.27 -1.62
N HIS A 260 4.84 -1.70 -1.95
CA HIS A 260 5.41 -2.95 -1.45
C HIS A 260 6.01 -2.78 -0.03
N ARG A 261 5.18 -2.34 0.92
CA ARG A 261 5.61 -1.93 2.28
C ARG A 261 6.41 -3.01 3.00
N LEU A 262 5.93 -4.27 2.97
CA LEU A 262 6.62 -5.41 3.56
C LEU A 262 8.03 -5.56 2.99
N GLU A 263 8.15 -5.55 1.67
CA GLU A 263 9.42 -5.78 0.98
C GLU A 263 10.40 -4.64 1.25
N THR A 264 9.91 -3.39 1.16
CA THR A 264 10.70 -2.18 1.46
C THR A 264 11.21 -2.19 2.89
N GLU A 265 10.35 -2.39 3.89
CA GLU A 265 10.77 -2.37 5.30
C GLU A 265 11.73 -3.51 5.62
N PHE A 266 11.40 -4.74 5.21
CA PHE A 266 12.22 -5.91 5.49
C PHE A 266 13.62 -5.77 4.86
N HIS A 267 13.69 -5.37 3.59
CA HIS A 267 14.96 -5.16 2.91
C HIS A 267 15.77 -4.03 3.54
N THR A 268 15.11 -2.91 3.87
CA THR A 268 15.76 -1.76 4.51
C THR A 268 16.44 -2.14 5.81
N LEU A 269 15.73 -2.83 6.70
CA LEU A 269 16.28 -3.26 7.99
C LEU A 269 17.49 -4.18 7.84
N GLN A 270 17.46 -5.10 6.86
CA GLN A 270 18.60 -5.95 6.56
C GLN A 270 19.81 -5.15 6.07
N VAL A 271 19.60 -4.22 5.13
CA VAL A 271 20.69 -3.42 4.55
C VAL A 271 21.28 -2.46 5.58
N LEU A 272 20.46 -1.77 6.38
CA LEU A 272 20.95 -0.84 7.41
C LEU A 272 21.80 -1.56 8.45
N ARG A 273 21.35 -2.70 8.98
CA ARG A 273 22.15 -3.47 9.96
C ARG A 273 23.43 -4.03 9.35
N LYS A 274 23.39 -4.54 8.12
CA LYS A 274 24.59 -5.00 7.39
C LYS A 274 25.62 -3.89 7.21
N ASN A 275 25.18 -2.63 7.11
CA ASN A 275 26.03 -1.46 6.99
C ASN A 275 26.30 -0.76 8.34
N GLY A 276 26.19 -1.47 9.47
CA GLY A 276 26.62 -0.96 10.77
C GLY A 276 25.68 0.08 11.39
N VAL A 277 24.39 0.05 11.04
CA VAL A 277 23.35 0.86 11.68
C VAL A 277 22.51 -0.05 12.59
N PRO A 278 22.91 -0.27 13.86
CA PRO A 278 22.26 -1.25 14.73
C PRO A 278 20.96 -0.74 15.38
N ASN A 279 20.68 0.55 15.30
CA ASN A 279 19.56 1.25 15.94
C ASN A 279 18.20 1.05 15.22
N VAL A 280 18.02 -0.09 14.56
CA VAL A 280 16.80 -0.49 13.84
C VAL A 280 16.48 -1.96 14.14
N PRO A 281 15.22 -2.41 14.14
CA PRO A 281 14.84 -3.80 14.45
C PRO A 281 15.51 -4.85 13.55
N LYS A 282 15.70 -6.09 14.05
CA LYS A 282 16.17 -7.20 13.19
C LYS A 282 15.00 -7.63 12.34
N ALA A 283 15.21 -7.75 11.03
CA ALA A 283 14.30 -8.46 10.15
C ALA A 283 14.48 -9.97 10.35
N VAL A 284 13.46 -10.66 10.87
CA VAL A 284 13.53 -12.08 11.24
C VAL A 284 13.02 -12.95 10.10
N LYS A 285 11.76 -12.76 9.69
CA LYS A 285 11.12 -13.54 8.61
C LYS A 285 9.97 -12.76 7.99
N LYS A 286 9.58 -13.09 6.76
CA LYS A 286 8.40 -12.53 6.10
C LYS A 286 7.63 -13.61 5.34
N SER A 287 6.36 -13.33 5.07
CA SER A 287 5.54 -14.04 4.08
C SER A 287 4.92 -13.01 3.15
N LYS A 288 5.31 -13.08 1.87
CA LYS A 288 4.73 -12.23 0.82
C LYS A 288 3.27 -12.61 0.55
N GLU A 289 2.94 -13.89 0.68
CA GLU A 289 1.60 -14.43 0.43
C GLU A 289 0.57 -13.93 1.44
N LEU A 290 0.99 -13.73 2.69
CA LEU A 290 0.13 -13.27 3.79
C LEU A 290 0.30 -11.77 4.09
N ASP A 291 1.24 -11.11 3.41
CA ASP A 291 1.69 -9.75 3.67
C ASP A 291 2.03 -9.52 5.16
N LEU A 292 2.86 -10.42 5.70
CA LEU A 292 3.30 -10.45 7.09
C LEU A 292 4.82 -10.27 7.19
N GLY A 293 5.26 -9.39 8.08
CA GLY A 293 6.66 -9.19 8.44
C GLY A 293 6.89 -9.44 9.93
N LEU A 294 7.98 -10.15 10.25
CA LEU A 294 8.39 -10.42 11.61
C LEU A 294 9.74 -9.79 11.91
N TYR A 295 9.76 -9.08 13.03
CA TYR A 295 10.86 -8.25 13.45
C TYR A 295 11.18 -8.49 14.92
N GLU A 296 12.40 -8.12 15.32
CA GLU A 296 12.76 -7.95 16.73
C GLU A 296 11.74 -7.06 17.44
N TRP A 297 11.20 -7.52 18.57
CA TRP A 297 10.44 -6.65 19.45
C TRP A 297 11.41 -5.70 20.16
N ILE A 298 11.13 -4.41 20.08
CA ILE A 298 11.92 -3.38 20.76
C ILE A 298 11.18 -2.98 22.03
N GLU A 299 11.77 -3.33 23.18
CA GLU A 299 11.36 -2.76 24.45
C GLU A 299 11.92 -1.34 24.59
N GLY A 300 11.03 -0.38 24.82
CA GLY A 300 11.39 1.02 24.99
C GLY A 300 10.18 1.94 25.08
N ASP A 301 10.42 3.17 25.49
CA ASP A 301 9.40 4.17 25.75
C ASP A 301 9.25 5.15 24.58
N LYS A 302 8.01 5.62 24.36
CA LYS A 302 7.74 6.68 23.39
C LYS A 302 8.26 8.02 23.89
N ILE A 303 8.87 8.78 22.99
CA ILE A 303 9.34 10.13 23.29
C ILE A 303 8.21 11.12 23.00
N THR A 304 7.54 11.58 24.06
CA THR A 304 6.43 12.53 23.95
C THR A 304 6.89 13.98 24.09
N THR A 305 7.92 14.22 24.89
CA THR A 305 8.51 15.54 25.13
C THR A 305 10.02 15.48 24.85
N PRO A 306 10.44 15.63 23.59
CA PRO A 306 11.84 15.49 23.23
C PRO A 306 12.70 16.62 23.80
N THR A 307 13.91 16.26 24.23
CA THR A 307 14.95 17.15 24.75
C THR A 307 15.98 17.51 23.67
N THR A 308 16.97 18.33 24.03
CA THR A 308 18.13 18.56 23.14
C THR A 308 18.97 17.29 22.98
N GLN A 309 19.19 16.51 24.05
CA GLN A 309 19.97 15.27 23.95
C GLN A 309 19.30 14.25 23.03
N ASP A 310 17.96 14.12 23.10
CA ASP A 310 17.23 13.22 22.20
C ASP A 310 17.40 13.63 20.73
N LEU A 311 17.40 14.93 20.45
CA LEU A 311 17.62 15.45 19.11
C LEU A 311 19.04 15.16 18.60
N GLU A 312 20.05 15.17 19.46
CA GLU A 312 21.42 14.81 19.09
C GLU A 312 21.52 13.34 18.66
N LEU A 313 20.80 12.43 19.31
CA LEU A 313 20.70 11.02 18.91
C LEU A 313 20.01 10.85 17.55
N VAL A 314 18.95 11.62 17.30
CA VAL A 314 18.27 11.68 15.99
C VAL A 314 19.23 12.17 14.90
N ILE A 315 19.99 13.23 15.16
CA ILE A 315 20.99 13.78 14.23
C ILE A 315 22.09 12.75 13.95
N LEU A 316 22.55 12.00 14.96
CA LEU A 316 23.52 10.94 14.80
C LEU A 316 23.02 9.84 13.86
N PHE A 317 21.75 9.44 14.00
CA PHE A 317 21.15 8.47 13.09
C PHE A 317 21.09 8.96 11.64
N VAL A 318 20.74 10.23 11.41
CA VAL A 318 20.74 10.80 10.05
C VAL A 318 22.15 10.90 9.48
N LYS A 319 23.17 11.15 10.32
CA LYS A 319 24.58 11.05 9.89
C LYS A 319 24.93 9.63 9.43
N GLN A 320 24.46 8.60 10.14
CA GLN A 320 24.64 7.21 9.72
C GLN A 320 23.94 6.93 8.37
N LEU A 321 22.70 7.38 8.19
CA LEU A 321 21.99 7.24 6.90
C LEU A 321 22.73 7.93 5.75
N ASN A 322 23.21 9.16 5.96
CA ASN A 322 24.00 9.89 4.97
C ASN A 322 25.29 9.15 4.61
N TRP A 323 25.94 8.53 5.61
CA TRP A 323 27.13 7.71 5.37
C TRP A 323 26.82 6.44 4.56
N VAL A 324 25.75 5.72 4.91
CA VAL A 324 25.31 4.53 4.17
C VAL A 324 24.98 4.90 2.72
N SER A 325 24.26 6.01 2.51
CA SER A 325 23.88 6.53 1.20
C SER A 325 25.10 6.74 0.29
N LYS A 326 26.25 7.14 0.84
CA LYS A 326 27.47 7.35 0.04
C LYS A 326 28.23 6.07 -0.29
N LYS A 327 27.89 4.94 0.32
CA LYS A 327 28.63 3.68 0.23
C LYS A 327 27.91 2.59 -0.55
N ILE A 328 26.58 2.59 -0.49
CA ILE A 328 25.81 1.53 -1.13
C ILE A 328 25.73 1.75 -2.64
N ASP A 329 25.51 0.66 -3.36
CA ASP A 329 25.12 0.71 -4.77
C ASP A 329 23.75 1.41 -4.90
N PRO A 330 23.62 2.43 -5.78
CA PRO A 330 22.37 3.12 -6.07
C PRO A 330 21.18 2.20 -6.35
N ASP A 331 21.41 1.06 -7.02
CA ASP A 331 20.36 0.17 -7.49
C ASP A 331 19.76 -0.72 -6.38
N VAL A 332 20.33 -0.66 -5.16
CA VAL A 332 19.82 -1.39 -3.99
C VAL A 332 18.43 -0.88 -3.59
N PHE A 333 18.15 0.42 -3.78
CA PHE A 333 16.87 1.01 -3.43
C PHE A 333 16.28 1.80 -4.60
N THR A 334 14.96 1.80 -4.68
CA THR A 334 14.22 2.77 -5.50
C THR A 334 14.08 4.10 -4.75
N THR A 335 13.45 5.09 -5.39
CA THR A 335 13.02 6.31 -4.71
C THR A 335 12.11 6.02 -3.53
N ALA A 336 12.22 6.82 -2.47
CA ALA A 336 11.33 6.76 -1.32
C ALA A 336 9.87 6.99 -1.74
N SER A 337 8.93 6.56 -0.92
CA SER A 337 7.51 6.80 -1.20
C SER A 337 7.23 8.30 -1.27
N GLU A 338 6.71 8.73 -2.42
CA GLU A 338 6.42 10.14 -2.70
C GLU A 338 7.66 11.04 -2.53
N ALA A 339 8.83 10.54 -2.93
CA ALA A 339 10.06 11.32 -3.03
C ALA A 339 9.82 12.63 -3.81
N CYS A 340 10.54 13.68 -3.41
CA CYS A 340 10.44 15.01 -4.01
C CYS A 340 11.85 15.44 -4.40
N LEU A 341 12.29 15.04 -5.59
CA LEU A 341 13.63 15.32 -6.12
C LEU A 341 13.67 16.64 -6.89
N SER A 342 12.53 17.30 -7.11
CA SER A 342 12.47 18.62 -7.75
C SER A 342 11.31 19.47 -7.25
N ALA A 343 11.38 20.79 -7.50
CA ALA A 343 10.27 21.70 -7.23
C ALA A 343 9.00 21.27 -7.99
N LYS A 344 9.17 20.93 -9.28
CA LYS A 344 8.10 20.42 -10.14
C LYS A 344 7.40 19.19 -9.55
N GLU A 345 8.16 18.22 -9.05
CA GLU A 345 7.60 17.01 -8.43
C GLU A 345 6.81 17.33 -7.16
N LEU A 346 7.34 18.19 -6.29
CA LEU A 346 6.65 18.62 -5.08
C LEU A 346 5.33 19.32 -5.40
N VAL A 347 5.34 20.28 -6.33
CA VAL A 347 4.15 21.01 -6.80
C VAL A 347 3.13 20.05 -7.40
N SER A 348 3.57 19.18 -8.30
CA SER A 348 2.73 18.16 -8.92
C SER A 348 2.06 17.27 -7.87
N GLN A 349 2.78 16.81 -6.83
CA GLN A 349 2.18 16.03 -5.76
C GLN A 349 1.11 16.81 -4.97
N VAL A 350 1.31 18.10 -4.72
CA VAL A 350 0.32 18.95 -4.06
C VAL A 350 -0.92 19.14 -4.94
N ASP A 351 -0.74 19.44 -6.22
CA ASP A 351 -1.83 19.66 -7.17
C ASP A 351 -2.67 18.38 -7.39
N HIS A 352 -2.03 17.22 -7.57
CA HIS A 352 -2.75 15.94 -7.68
C HIS A 352 -3.58 15.63 -6.42
N ARG A 353 -3.05 15.95 -5.23
CA ARG A 353 -3.81 15.81 -3.97
C ARG A 353 -4.98 16.77 -3.91
N LEU A 354 -4.78 18.01 -4.32
CA LEU A 354 -5.79 19.05 -4.35
C LEU A 354 -6.94 18.66 -5.28
N GLU A 355 -6.65 18.20 -6.49
CA GLU A 355 -7.66 17.71 -7.45
C GLU A 355 -8.51 16.57 -6.87
N ARG A 356 -7.85 15.58 -6.25
CA ARG A 356 -8.55 14.46 -5.61
C ARG A 356 -9.47 14.95 -4.50
N LEU A 357 -9.02 15.90 -3.68
CA LEU A 357 -9.83 16.48 -2.60
C LEU A 357 -10.97 17.36 -3.14
N HIS A 358 -10.81 18.06 -4.26
CA HIS A 358 -11.90 18.77 -4.92
C HIS A 358 -13.01 17.81 -5.41
N ARG A 359 -12.64 16.67 -6.00
CA ARG A 359 -13.62 15.65 -6.41
C ARG A 359 -14.43 15.15 -5.23
N ILE A 360 -13.78 14.92 -4.08
CA ILE A 360 -14.45 14.56 -2.82
C ILE A 360 -15.30 15.74 -2.29
N GLY A 361 -14.78 16.97 -2.40
CA GLY A 361 -15.43 18.21 -1.98
C GLY A 361 -16.78 18.47 -2.64
N LYS A 362 -17.02 17.93 -3.85
CA LYS A 362 -18.35 17.99 -4.51
C LYS A 362 -19.48 17.46 -3.63
N ARG A 363 -19.19 16.49 -2.75
CA ARG A 363 -20.15 15.88 -1.82
C ARG A 363 -19.95 16.32 -0.35
N LYS A 364 -19.01 17.23 -0.08
CA LYS A 364 -18.60 17.65 1.27
C LYS A 364 -18.38 19.17 1.32
N PRO A 365 -19.42 19.98 1.60
CA PRO A 365 -19.37 21.44 1.55
C PRO A 365 -18.25 22.06 2.41
N ASP A 366 -18.04 21.58 3.63
CA ASP A 366 -16.99 22.08 4.54
C ASP A 366 -15.58 21.94 3.94
N LEU A 367 -15.32 20.82 3.24
CA LEU A 367 -14.05 20.58 2.56
C LEU A 367 -13.92 21.55 1.38
N LYS A 368 -14.96 21.66 0.54
CA LYS A 368 -14.98 22.59 -0.60
C LYS A 368 -14.68 24.02 -0.16
N PHE A 369 -15.38 24.51 0.86
CA PHE A 369 -15.19 25.87 1.39
C PHE A 369 -13.75 26.12 1.89
N PHE A 370 -13.15 25.14 2.56
CA PHE A 370 -11.75 25.25 2.98
C PHE A 370 -10.79 25.31 1.78
N LEU A 371 -10.97 24.43 0.79
CA LEU A 371 -10.09 24.38 -0.38
C LEU A 371 -10.16 25.71 -1.15
N GLU A 372 -11.36 26.14 -1.52
CA GLU A 372 -11.59 27.32 -2.37
C GLU A 372 -11.34 28.64 -1.61
N GLY A 373 -11.73 28.72 -0.34
CA GLY A 373 -11.67 29.95 0.44
C GLY A 373 -10.34 30.19 1.18
N MET A 374 -9.51 29.16 1.35
CA MET A 374 -8.28 29.27 2.16
C MET A 374 -7.08 28.60 1.53
N PHE A 375 -7.19 27.35 1.09
CA PHE A 375 -6.04 26.61 0.57
C PHE A 375 -5.59 27.16 -0.79
N CYS A 376 -6.46 27.19 -1.79
CA CYS A 376 -6.13 27.60 -3.16
C CYS A 376 -5.61 29.04 -3.23
N PRO A 377 -6.22 30.04 -2.56
CA PRO A 377 -5.70 31.41 -2.58
C PRO A 377 -4.27 31.50 -2.01
N LEU A 378 -4.00 30.80 -0.90
CA LEU A 378 -2.65 30.77 -0.32
C LEU A 378 -1.67 30.00 -1.20
N TRP A 379 -2.09 28.87 -1.77
CA TRP A 379 -1.24 28.07 -2.67
C TRP A 379 -0.81 28.89 -3.89
N ASN A 380 -1.76 29.56 -4.55
CA ASN A 380 -1.47 30.42 -5.69
C ASN A 380 -0.56 31.60 -5.32
N GLN A 381 -0.70 32.14 -4.10
CA GLN A 381 0.16 33.23 -3.64
C GLN A 381 1.61 32.78 -3.45
N ILE A 382 1.85 31.63 -2.82
CA ILE A 382 3.21 31.24 -2.40
C ILE A 382 3.96 30.42 -3.43
N LYS A 383 3.26 29.70 -4.31
CA LYS A 383 3.84 28.67 -5.19
C LYS A 383 4.92 29.26 -6.10
N ASP A 384 4.57 30.27 -6.89
CA ASP A 384 5.48 30.80 -7.91
C ASP A 384 6.68 31.54 -7.28
N GLU A 385 6.46 32.21 -6.16
CA GLU A 385 7.52 32.87 -5.39
C GLU A 385 8.48 31.85 -4.76
N CYS A 386 7.98 30.77 -4.15
CA CYS A 386 8.86 29.71 -3.64
C CYS A 386 9.66 29.02 -4.76
N ILE A 387 9.06 28.82 -5.95
CA ILE A 387 9.74 28.23 -7.11
C ILE A 387 10.84 29.16 -7.64
N SER A 388 10.65 30.48 -7.61
CA SER A 388 11.64 31.45 -8.07
C SER A 388 12.91 31.41 -7.22
N PHE A 389 12.77 31.19 -5.90
CA PHE A 389 13.90 30.98 -4.98
C PHE A 389 14.55 29.59 -5.10
N TRP A 390 13.90 28.64 -5.77
CA TRP A 390 14.42 27.29 -5.92
C TRP A 390 15.58 27.26 -6.93
N PRO A 391 16.75 26.69 -6.59
CA PRO A 391 17.90 26.52 -7.48
C PRO A 391 17.59 25.80 -8.80
N GLU A 392 18.14 26.31 -9.90
CA GLU A 392 17.84 25.83 -11.25
C GLU A 392 18.12 24.33 -11.45
N GLU A 393 19.20 23.78 -10.86
CA GLU A 393 19.63 22.38 -11.00
C GLU A 393 18.51 21.36 -10.69
N SER A 394 17.63 21.68 -9.73
CA SER A 394 16.56 20.79 -9.26
C SER A 394 15.17 21.44 -9.31
N ARG A 395 15.00 22.49 -10.12
CA ARG A 395 13.69 23.13 -10.28
C ARG A 395 12.76 22.25 -11.11
N GLU A 396 13.22 21.87 -12.30
CA GLU A 396 12.48 21.03 -13.25
C GLU A 396 12.97 19.57 -13.29
N ASN A 397 14.28 19.38 -13.12
CA ASN A 397 14.93 18.07 -13.21
C ASN A 397 15.10 17.45 -11.83
N ALA A 398 15.16 16.12 -11.78
CA ALA A 398 15.43 15.41 -10.54
C ALA A 398 16.83 15.76 -10.00
N LEU A 399 16.93 15.98 -8.69
CA LEU A 399 18.17 16.23 -7.98
C LEU A 399 19.19 15.12 -8.28
N PRO A 400 20.46 15.42 -8.59
CA PRO A 400 21.47 14.40 -8.83
C PRO A 400 21.63 13.46 -7.64
N LEU A 401 21.80 12.17 -7.90
CA LEU A 401 21.89 11.13 -6.87
C LEU A 401 22.97 11.43 -5.80
N ARG A 402 24.10 12.02 -6.20
CA ARG A 402 25.18 12.45 -5.28
C ARG A 402 24.74 13.44 -4.19
N LYS A 403 23.60 14.12 -4.38
CA LYS A 403 22.98 15.07 -3.43
C LYS A 403 21.77 14.48 -2.71
N GLN A 404 21.38 13.23 -3.01
CA GLN A 404 20.26 12.54 -2.39
C GLN A 404 20.71 11.76 -1.14
N ILE A 405 19.73 11.35 -0.34
CA ILE A 405 19.91 10.49 0.84
C ILE A 405 18.92 9.32 0.79
N LEU A 406 19.31 8.18 1.35
CA LEU A 406 18.39 7.14 1.76
C LEU A 406 17.55 7.61 2.96
N SER A 407 16.30 7.93 2.70
CA SER A 407 15.38 8.56 3.64
C SER A 407 14.30 7.57 4.08
N PRO A 408 13.97 7.50 5.39
CA PRO A 408 12.77 6.81 5.87
C PRO A 408 11.46 7.42 5.38
N SER A 409 11.49 8.65 4.86
CA SER A 409 10.35 9.48 4.47
C SER A 409 9.40 9.86 5.63
N ASP A 410 8.96 8.90 6.45
CA ASP A 410 8.16 9.11 7.66
C ASP A 410 9.07 9.08 8.90
N PHE A 411 9.86 10.13 9.07
CA PHE A 411 10.91 10.21 10.08
C PHE A 411 10.59 11.20 11.20
N GLY A 412 10.79 10.78 12.45
CA GLY A 412 10.53 11.61 13.63
C GLY A 412 10.53 10.84 14.94
N PHE A 413 10.35 11.57 16.05
CA PHE A 413 10.20 11.00 17.39
C PHE A 413 8.98 10.08 17.52
N HIS A 414 7.95 10.27 16.68
CA HIS A 414 6.77 9.40 16.64
C HIS A 414 7.06 7.99 16.15
N ASN A 415 8.15 7.79 15.40
CA ASN A 415 8.62 6.51 14.87
C ASN A 415 9.95 6.09 15.52
N CYS A 416 10.18 6.47 16.78
CA CYS A 416 11.30 5.97 17.55
C CYS A 416 10.92 5.65 19.00
N LEU A 417 11.71 4.78 19.63
CA LEU A 417 11.60 4.41 21.04
C LEU A 417 12.93 4.68 21.75
N MET A 418 12.86 5.17 22.98
CA MET A 418 13.98 5.26 23.91
C MET A 418 14.15 3.91 24.61
N LYS A 419 15.30 3.26 24.41
CA LYS A 419 15.63 1.99 25.07
C LYS A 419 16.17 2.24 26.49
N ASN A 420 16.16 1.20 27.31
CA ASN A 420 16.67 1.24 28.69
C ASN A 420 18.16 1.62 28.79
N ASP A 421 18.93 1.39 27.73
CA ASP A 421 20.36 1.77 27.65
C ASP A 421 20.57 3.24 27.22
N GLY A 422 19.50 4.02 27.05
CA GLY A 422 19.55 5.42 26.62
C GLY A 422 19.75 5.61 25.11
N SER A 423 19.78 4.53 24.33
CA SER A 423 19.84 4.61 22.85
C SER A 423 18.45 4.71 22.23
N LEU A 424 18.37 5.32 21.04
CA LEU A 424 17.15 5.33 20.23
C LEU A 424 17.09 4.12 19.31
N ALA A 425 15.93 3.50 19.22
CA ALA A 425 15.56 2.57 18.16
C ALA A 425 14.57 3.24 17.21
N PHE A 426 14.88 3.25 15.92
CA PHE A 426 14.04 3.81 14.86
C PHE A 426 13.20 2.71 14.23
N LEU A 427 11.95 3.01 13.92
CA LEU A 427 10.94 2.07 13.44
C LEU A 427 10.31 2.57 12.13
N ASP A 428 9.44 1.76 11.53
CA ASP A 428 8.57 2.10 10.41
C ASP A 428 9.29 2.54 9.12
N PHE A 429 10.07 1.63 8.53
CA PHE A 429 10.83 1.86 7.30
C PHE A 429 10.07 1.51 6.00
N GLU A 430 8.74 1.44 6.08
CA GLU A 430 7.86 1.00 4.97
C GLU A 430 7.89 1.92 3.74
N TYR A 431 8.42 3.13 3.89
CA TYR A 431 8.47 4.18 2.87
C TYR A 431 9.90 4.50 2.41
N PHE A 432 10.88 3.72 2.85
CA PHE A 432 12.29 4.02 2.69
C PHE A 432 12.76 4.00 1.22
N GLY A 433 13.71 4.87 0.89
CA GLY A 433 14.37 4.90 -0.41
C GLY A 433 15.10 6.22 -0.66
N TRP A 434 15.53 6.45 -1.90
CA TRP A 434 16.22 7.67 -2.30
C TRP A 434 15.31 8.91 -2.31
N ASP A 435 15.78 10.02 -1.75
CA ASP A 435 15.04 11.30 -1.69
C ASP A 435 15.97 12.51 -1.53
N ASP A 436 15.42 13.72 -1.68
CA ASP A 436 16.13 14.95 -1.31
C ASP A 436 16.20 15.07 0.24
N PRO A 437 17.39 15.24 0.85
CA PRO A 437 17.51 15.48 2.29
C PRO A 437 16.73 16.71 2.79
N VAL A 438 16.38 17.64 1.90
CA VAL A 438 15.48 18.77 2.19
C VAL A 438 14.10 18.28 2.62
N LYS A 439 13.56 17.24 1.97
CA LYS A 439 12.26 16.64 2.35
C LYS A 439 12.30 16.09 3.77
N LEU A 440 13.33 15.30 4.09
CA LEU A 440 13.55 14.77 5.44
C LEU A 440 13.60 15.90 6.47
N THR A 441 14.30 16.99 6.14
CA THR A 441 14.47 18.14 7.03
C THR A 441 13.14 18.89 7.25
N ALA A 442 12.40 19.16 6.17
CA ALA A 442 11.14 19.90 6.21
C ALA A 442 10.00 19.07 6.82
N ASP A 443 9.88 17.79 6.47
CA ASP A 443 8.85 16.90 7.01
C ASP A 443 9.02 16.73 8.52
N PHE A 444 10.25 16.60 9.05
CA PHE A 444 10.49 16.54 10.50
C PHE A 444 9.96 17.78 11.26
N ILE A 445 9.99 18.96 10.61
CA ILE A 445 9.48 20.22 11.19
C ILE A 445 7.94 20.30 11.12
N TRP A 446 7.37 19.79 10.03
CA TRP A 446 5.94 19.89 9.73
C TRP A 446 5.11 18.70 10.19
N HIS A 447 5.73 17.59 10.57
CA HIS A 447 4.99 16.36 10.85
C HIS A 447 4.01 16.53 12.03
N PRO A 448 2.72 16.17 11.88
CA PRO A 448 1.68 16.48 12.87
C PRO A 448 1.81 15.71 14.19
N ALA A 449 2.56 14.59 14.19
CA ALA A 449 2.84 13.84 15.41
C ALA A 449 4.07 14.35 16.17
N MET A 450 4.75 15.37 15.64
CA MET A 450 5.95 15.95 16.24
C MET A 450 5.59 17.17 17.09
N HIS A 451 5.81 17.06 18.39
CA HIS A 451 5.62 18.16 19.34
C HIS A 451 6.95 18.87 19.64
N LEU A 452 7.46 19.57 18.62
CA LEU A 452 8.76 20.27 18.70
C LEU A 452 8.60 21.75 19.03
N GLY A 453 9.25 22.19 20.11
CA GLY A 453 9.44 23.62 20.41
C GLY A 453 10.32 24.31 19.36
N ASN A 454 10.22 25.63 19.25
CA ASN A 454 10.95 26.41 18.25
C ASN A 454 12.48 26.25 18.38
N SER A 455 13.01 26.14 19.60
CA SER A 455 14.45 25.92 19.83
C SER A 455 14.94 24.62 19.18
N LEU A 456 14.23 23.50 19.37
CA LEU A 456 14.58 22.21 18.75
C LEU A 456 14.47 22.26 17.23
N LYS A 457 13.43 22.93 16.69
CA LYS A 457 13.29 23.11 15.23
C LYS A 457 14.48 23.87 14.64
N GLN A 458 14.98 24.89 15.32
CA GLN A 458 16.16 25.63 14.86
C GLN A 458 17.45 24.82 14.98
N LYS A 459 17.64 24.08 16.08
CA LYS A 459 18.78 23.16 16.22
C LYS A 459 18.79 22.09 15.13
N TRP A 460 17.64 21.49 14.84
CA TRP A 460 17.47 20.51 13.76
C TRP A 460 17.83 21.11 12.39
N LYS A 461 17.30 22.30 12.08
CA LYS A 461 17.61 23.00 10.83
C LYS A 461 19.10 23.31 10.71
N ALA A 462 19.72 23.84 11.76
CA ALA A 462 21.15 24.15 11.76
C ALA A 462 22.01 22.88 11.58
N ALA A 463 21.66 21.79 12.27
CA ALA A 463 22.39 20.53 12.17
C ALA A 463 22.31 19.90 10.78
N THR A 464 21.14 19.95 10.12
CA THR A 464 20.95 19.44 8.76
C THR A 464 21.66 20.31 7.73
N ILE A 465 21.59 21.64 7.83
CA ILE A 465 22.39 22.56 6.99
C ILE A 465 23.89 22.24 7.10
N GLY A 466 24.40 22.07 8.32
CA GLY A 466 25.80 21.68 8.53
C GLY A 466 26.14 20.31 7.92
N LEU A 467 25.27 19.32 8.09
CA LEU A 467 25.47 17.96 7.58
C LEU A 467 25.54 17.87 6.04
N TYR A 468 24.77 18.71 5.35
CA TYR A 468 24.69 18.73 3.88
C TYR A 468 25.41 19.92 3.25
N SER A 469 26.35 20.54 3.98
CA SER A 469 27.10 21.74 3.54
C SER A 469 27.90 21.56 2.24
N ASN A 470 28.23 20.33 1.84
CA ASN A 470 28.85 20.03 0.54
C ASN A 470 27.93 20.34 -0.65
N ASP A 471 26.62 20.43 -0.43
CA ASP A 471 25.65 20.88 -1.42
C ASP A 471 25.33 22.36 -1.18
N LEU A 472 25.98 23.22 -1.98
CA LEU A 472 25.89 24.68 -1.89
C LEU A 472 24.46 25.23 -2.05
N ASP A 473 23.56 24.43 -2.63
CA ASP A 473 22.17 24.79 -2.87
C ASP A 473 21.20 24.19 -1.85
N PHE A 474 21.67 23.34 -0.91
CA PHE A 474 20.82 22.69 0.08
C PHE A 474 20.00 23.70 0.89
N GLU A 475 20.66 24.73 1.42
CA GLU A 475 19.98 25.75 2.24
C GLU A 475 18.97 26.53 1.41
N LYS A 476 19.32 26.94 0.18
CA LYS A 476 18.38 27.63 -0.73
C LYS A 476 17.16 26.76 -1.04
N ARG A 477 17.35 25.47 -1.37
CA ARG A 477 16.25 24.50 -1.57
C ARG A 477 15.41 24.34 -0.31
N LEU A 478 16.03 24.26 0.86
CA LEU A 478 15.31 24.13 2.13
C LEU A 478 14.44 25.38 2.40
N HIS A 479 14.99 26.57 2.19
CA HIS A 479 14.27 27.82 2.36
C HIS A 479 13.08 27.94 1.41
N ALA A 480 13.28 27.64 0.13
CA ALA A 480 12.23 27.64 -0.89
C ALA A 480 11.13 26.59 -0.63
N SER A 481 11.50 25.41 -0.13
CA SER A 481 10.58 24.27 -0.01
C SER A 481 9.74 24.25 1.26
N ILE A 482 10.20 24.85 2.38
CA ILE A 482 9.53 24.76 3.68
C ILE A 482 8.04 25.18 3.60
N PRO A 483 7.64 26.31 2.99
CA PRO A 483 6.23 26.67 2.86
C PRO A 483 5.44 25.65 2.04
N LEU A 484 6.03 25.15 0.94
CA LEU A 484 5.41 24.19 0.05
C LEU A 484 5.14 22.84 0.75
N TYR A 485 6.09 22.35 1.55
CA TYR A 485 5.88 21.16 2.39
C TYR A 485 4.79 21.39 3.44
N GLY A 486 4.71 22.59 4.02
CA GLY A 486 3.61 22.92 4.94
C GLY A 486 2.23 22.85 4.28
N MET A 487 2.12 23.31 3.02
CA MET A 487 0.90 23.16 2.22
C MET A 487 0.61 21.70 1.87
N ARG A 488 1.65 20.92 1.52
CA ARG A 488 1.52 19.48 1.30
C ARG A 488 0.95 18.78 2.54
N TRP A 489 1.45 19.09 3.74
CA TRP A 489 0.93 18.54 4.99
C TRP A 489 -0.50 18.96 5.32
N ALA A 490 -0.89 20.20 4.99
CA ALA A 490 -2.27 20.65 5.14
C ALA A 490 -3.25 19.76 4.34
N LEU A 491 -2.84 19.25 3.17
CA LEU A 491 -3.64 18.28 2.40
C LEU A 491 -3.49 16.84 2.88
N ILE A 492 -2.29 16.40 3.30
CA ILE A 492 -2.07 15.04 3.82
C ILE A 492 -2.95 14.76 5.04
N ILE A 493 -3.11 15.74 5.93
CA ILE A 493 -3.98 15.64 7.11
C ILE A 493 -5.44 15.37 6.72
N LEU A 494 -5.85 15.79 5.53
CA LEU A 494 -7.19 15.55 4.97
C LEU A 494 -7.33 14.19 4.27
N ASN A 495 -6.33 13.32 4.33
CA ASN A 495 -6.45 11.95 3.79
C ASN A 495 -7.62 11.17 4.43
N ASN A 496 -8.08 11.55 5.62
CA ASN A 496 -9.30 11.04 6.26
C ASN A 496 -10.60 11.54 5.61
N PHE A 497 -10.55 12.24 4.48
CA PHE A 497 -11.69 12.45 3.58
C PHE A 497 -11.71 11.41 2.45
N SER A 498 -10.60 10.70 2.20
CA SER A 498 -10.53 9.67 1.17
C SER A 498 -11.39 8.46 1.55
N PRO A 499 -12.32 8.02 0.69
CA PRO A 499 -13.10 6.80 0.92
C PRO A 499 -12.20 5.59 1.19
N ASN A 500 -11.03 5.52 0.54
CA ASN A 500 -10.09 4.42 0.66
C ASN A 500 -9.44 4.29 2.04
N ARG A 501 -9.30 5.39 2.79
CA ARG A 501 -8.71 5.36 4.15
C ARG A 501 -9.73 5.27 5.27
N ASN A 502 -11.01 5.50 5.00
CA ASN A 502 -12.08 5.48 6.01
C ASN A 502 -12.95 4.22 5.93
N ARG A 503 -12.46 3.16 5.30
CA ARG A 503 -13.27 1.96 5.01
C ARG A 503 -13.76 1.21 6.24
N LYS A 504 -13.05 1.31 7.38
CA LYS A 504 -13.54 0.86 8.68
C LYS A 504 -14.89 1.50 9.07
N TYR A 505 -15.26 2.64 8.48
CA TYR A 505 -16.51 3.35 8.72
C TYR A 505 -17.55 3.20 7.60
N HIS A 506 -17.20 2.61 6.45
CA HIS A 506 -18.11 2.44 5.31
C HIS A 506 -19.04 1.23 5.46
N CYS A 507 -18.66 0.24 6.27
CA CYS A 507 -19.42 -0.99 6.49
C CYS A 507 -20.22 -1.00 7.81
N LEU A 508 -20.38 0.14 8.51
CA LEU A 508 -20.92 0.18 9.87
C LEU A 508 -22.01 1.24 10.06
N ASN A 509 -22.95 0.91 10.95
CA ASN A 509 -24.12 1.65 11.41
C ASN A 509 -23.90 3.16 11.66
N THR A 510 -25.00 3.90 11.82
CA THR A 510 -25.08 5.37 12.00
C THR A 510 -23.99 5.98 12.90
N ASP A 511 -23.61 5.31 14.00
CA ASP A 511 -22.57 5.76 14.94
C ASP A 511 -21.18 5.88 14.31
N SER A 512 -20.83 4.98 13.39
CA SER A 512 -19.54 5.00 12.69
C SER A 512 -19.43 6.19 11.75
N ARG A 513 -20.54 6.55 11.10
CA ARG A 513 -20.63 7.74 10.24
C ARG A 513 -20.46 9.02 11.04
N GLN A 514 -21.10 9.12 12.20
CA GLN A 514 -20.94 10.27 13.11
C GLN A 514 -19.51 10.41 13.63
N LYS A 515 -18.85 9.29 13.99
CA LYS A 515 -17.45 9.28 14.42
C LYS A 515 -16.52 9.76 13.30
N LEU A 516 -16.75 9.32 12.07
CA LEU A 516 -15.99 9.78 10.90
C LEU A 516 -16.17 11.29 10.67
N GLU A 517 -17.39 11.80 10.74
CA GLU A 517 -17.67 13.23 10.57
C GLU A 517 -16.98 14.09 11.64
N LYS A 518 -17.00 13.64 12.91
CA LYS A 518 -16.27 14.32 14.00
C LYS A 518 -14.77 14.35 13.72
N MET A 519 -14.19 13.24 13.28
CA MET A 519 -12.77 13.16 12.90
C MET A 519 -12.46 14.09 11.72
N GLN A 520 -13.28 14.10 10.67
CA GLN A 520 -13.14 14.97 9.50
C GLN A 520 -13.12 16.45 9.90
N LYS A 521 -14.02 16.87 10.81
CA LYS A 521 -14.04 18.24 11.35
C LYS A 521 -12.76 18.59 12.09
N ILE A 522 -12.19 17.67 12.88
CA ILE A 522 -10.91 17.86 13.58
C ILE A 522 -9.77 18.03 12.56
N GLN A 523 -9.69 17.16 11.54
CA GLN A 523 -8.65 17.26 10.53
C GLN A 523 -8.76 18.55 9.71
N LEU A 524 -9.98 19.02 9.43
CA LEU A 524 -10.18 20.30 8.75
C LEU A 524 -9.69 21.49 9.58
N LYS A 525 -9.93 21.48 10.90
CA LYS A 525 -9.38 22.50 11.81
C LYS A 525 -7.85 22.50 11.79
N LYS A 526 -7.23 21.30 11.79
CA LYS A 526 -5.77 21.16 11.69
C LYS A 526 -5.25 21.67 10.34
N ALA A 527 -5.86 21.31 9.22
CA ALA A 527 -5.46 21.81 7.90
C ALA A 527 -5.52 23.34 7.81
N LYS A 528 -6.59 23.97 8.35
CA LYS A 528 -6.70 25.43 8.47
C LYS A 528 -5.56 26.04 9.29
N TYR A 529 -5.18 25.40 10.40
CA TYR A 529 -4.06 25.85 11.22
C TYR A 529 -2.72 25.77 10.46
N TYR A 530 -2.50 24.72 9.66
CA TYR A 530 -1.30 24.62 8.82
C TYR A 530 -1.22 25.75 7.80
N CYS A 531 -2.32 26.10 7.11
CA CYS A 531 -2.33 27.24 6.20
C CYS A 531 -1.95 28.56 6.90
N LYS A 532 -2.40 28.76 8.15
CA LYS A 532 -2.00 29.95 8.95
C LYS A 532 -0.50 29.96 9.25
N LEU A 533 0.05 28.83 9.71
CA LEU A 533 1.48 28.70 9.98
C LEU A 533 2.34 28.89 8.72
N VAL A 534 1.89 28.37 7.59
CA VAL A 534 2.56 28.58 6.29
C VAL A 534 2.56 30.06 5.95
N LYS A 535 1.42 30.75 6.05
CA LYS A 535 1.31 32.19 5.79
C LYS A 535 2.26 33.02 6.66
N GLU A 536 2.40 32.67 7.94
CA GLU A 536 3.34 33.33 8.85
C GLU A 536 4.81 33.08 8.48
N LYS A 537 5.16 31.86 8.08
CA LYS A 537 6.53 31.52 7.65
C LYS A 537 6.88 32.16 6.32
N PHE A 538 5.93 32.20 5.38
CA PHE A 538 6.12 32.80 4.06
C PHE A 538 6.38 34.31 4.16
N ARG A 539 5.66 35.02 5.04
CA ARG A 539 5.91 36.43 5.36
C ARG A 539 7.28 36.75 5.96
N LYS A 540 8.07 35.74 6.34
CA LYS A 540 9.45 35.91 6.83
C LYS A 540 10.49 35.56 5.77
N LEU A 541 10.05 34.98 4.65
CA LEU A 541 10.91 34.71 3.48
C LEU A 541 10.98 35.95 2.58
N ASN A 542 9.87 36.67 2.49
CA ASN A 542 9.76 38.01 1.91
C ASN A 542 10.01 39.06 2.99
#